data_AF-A0A059AU86-F1
#
_entry.id   AF-A0A059AU86-F1
#
_cell.length_a   1.000
_cell.length_b   1.000
_cell.length_c   1.000
_cell.angle_alpha   90.00
_cell.angle_beta   90.00
_cell.angle_gamma   90.00
#
_symmetry.space_group_name_H-M   'P 1'
#
loop_
_entity.id
_entity.type
_entity.pdbx_description
1 polymer ?
#
loop_
_entity_poly.entity_id
_entity_poly.type
_entity_poly.pdbx_seq_one_letter_code
_entity_poly.pdbx_strand_id
1 'polypeptide(L)' 'MLKLAKLLHHKGFHITFVNTEHNHKRLLRSQGPHSLDGLPHFRFDMIPDGLPPSDATPPRTSPRS' A
#
# COMPACT_ATOMS: atom_id res chain seq x y z
N MET A 1 -10.12 -3.99 -9.07
CA MET A 1 -9.34 -5.17 -8.62
C MET A 1 -10.09 -6.08 -7.64
N LEU A 2 -10.66 -5.57 -6.54
CA LEU A 2 -11.34 -6.41 -5.53
C LEU A 2 -12.47 -7.31 -6.06
N LYS A 3 -13.29 -6.83 -7.01
CA LYS A 3 -14.39 -7.63 -7.59
C LYS A 3 -13.91 -8.89 -8.29
N LEU A 4 -12.81 -8.80 -9.04
CA LEU A 4 -12.19 -9.95 -9.71
C LEU A 4 -11.61 -10.93 -8.68
N ALA A 5 -10.93 -10.40 -7.66
CA ALA A 5 -10.39 -11.22 -6.59
C ALA A 5 -11.48 -11.99 -5.82
N LYS A 6 -12.65 -11.37 -5.57
CA LYS A 6 -13.82 -12.07 -5.02
C LYS A 6 -14.28 -13.25 -5.88
N LEU A 7 -14.33 -13.06 -7.20
CA LEU A 7 -14.74 -14.13 -8.12
C LEU A 7 -13.73 -15.29 -8.16
N LEU A 8 -12.44 -14.96 -8.19
CA LEU A 8 -11.37 -15.95 -8.19
C LEU A 8 -11.29 -16.68 -6.84
N HIS A 9 -11.44 -15.99 -5.72
CA HIS A 9 -11.50 -16.61 -4.40
C HIS A 9 -12.68 -17.58 -4.28
N HIS A 10 -13.85 -17.24 -4.83
CA HIS A 10 -14.99 -18.18 -4.88
C HIS A 10 -14.69 -19.47 -5.67
N LYS A 11 -13.69 -19.44 -6.57
CA LYS A 11 -13.19 -20.63 -7.28
C LYS A 11 -12.09 -21.38 -6.53
N GLY A 12 -11.77 -21.00 -5.29
CA GLY A 12 -10.76 -21.65 -4.44
C GLY A 12 -9.35 -21.07 -4.56
N PHE A 13 -9.17 -19.94 -5.25
CA PHE A 13 -7.86 -19.29 -5.35
C PHE A 13 -7.55 -18.47 -4.09
N HIS A 14 -6.34 -18.65 -3.55
CA HIS A 14 -5.81 -17.79 -2.51
C HIS A 14 -5.21 -16.54 -3.15
N ILE A 15 -5.64 -15.36 -2.71
CA ILE A 15 -5.25 -14.09 -3.34
C ILE A 15 -4.66 -13.17 -2.28
N THR A 16 -3.44 -12.73 -2.54
CA THR A 16 -2.73 -11.73 -1.75
C THR A 16 -2.51 -10.51 -2.62
N PHE A 17 -2.94 -9.35 -2.14
CA PHE A 17 -2.68 -8.07 -2.79
C PHE A 17 -1.34 -7.54 -2.29
N VAL A 18 -0.36 -7.46 -3.18
CA VAL A 18 0.92 -6.82 -2.88
C VAL A 18 0.89 -5.40 -3.44
N ASN A 19 0.87 -4.42 -2.56
CA ASN A 19 0.92 -3.01 -2.92
C ASN A 19 2.32 -2.44 -2.69
N THR A 20 2.65 -1.35 -3.37
CA THR A 20 3.80 -0.54 -2.96
C THR A 20 3.52 0.19 -1.66
N GLU A 21 4.58 0.59 -0.94
CA GLU A 21 4.50 1.44 0.24
C GLU A 21 3.63 2.68 0.05
N HIS A 22 3.87 3.41 -1.03
CA HIS A 22 3.10 4.59 -1.36
C HIS A 22 1.60 4.28 -1.54
N ASN A 23 1.27 3.22 -2.28
CA ASN A 23 -0.12 2.85 -2.53
C ASN A 23 -0.83 2.34 -1.28
N HIS A 24 -0.13 1.57 -0.44
CA HIS A 24 -0.63 1.09 0.84
C HIS A 24 -0.96 2.27 1.77
N LYS A 25 -0.03 3.23 1.91
CA LYS A 25 -0.24 4.46 2.71
C LYS A 25 -1.42 5.29 2.20
N ARG A 26 -1.54 5.47 0.87
CA ARG A 26 -2.68 6.19 0.29
C ARG A 26 -4.01 5.47 0.50
N LEU A 27 -4.02 4.14 0.38
CA LEU A 27 -5.22 3.33 0.60
C LEU A 27 -5.73 3.50 2.04
N LEU A 28 -4.85 3.35 3.04
CA LEU A 28 -5.18 3.56 4.45
C LEU A 28 -5.68 4.98 4.74
N ARG A 29 -5.09 6.01 4.11
CA ARG A 29 -5.56 7.40 4.25
C ARG A 29 -6.94 7.62 3.65
N SER A 30 -7.26 6.96 2.53
CA SER A 30 -8.51 7.16 1.81
C SER A 30 -9.70 6.39 2.37
N GLN A 31 -9.46 5.21 2.95
CA GLN A 31 -10.52 4.31 3.39
C GLN A 31 -10.47 4.00 4.90
N GLY A 32 -9.43 4.43 5.61
CA GLY A 32 -9.22 4.23 7.04
C GLY A 32 -8.30 3.05 7.40
N PRO A 33 -7.84 2.95 8.65
CA PRO A 33 -6.97 1.87 9.09
C PRO A 33 -7.60 0.47 8.98
N HIS A 34 -8.95 0.40 9.03
CA HIS A 34 -9.73 -0.84 8.96
C HIS A 34 -10.22 -1.20 7.55
N SER A 35 -9.78 -0.49 6.52
CA SER A 35 -10.21 -0.72 5.13
C SER A 35 -9.98 -2.15 4.64
N LEU A 36 -8.96 -2.78 5.21
CA LEU A 36 -8.49 -4.11 4.85
C LEU A 36 -9.11 -5.20 5.75
N ASP A 37 -9.67 -4.81 6.90
CA ASP A 37 -10.24 -5.74 7.90
C ASP A 37 -11.58 -6.33 7.46
N GLY A 38 -12.28 -5.69 6.51
CA GLY A 38 -13.57 -6.17 5.99
C GLY A 38 -13.48 -7.38 5.05
N LEU A 39 -12.28 -7.92 4.82
CA LEU A 39 -12.02 -8.99 3.88
C LEU A 39 -11.14 -10.08 4.54
N PRO A 40 -11.67 -10.85 5.49
CA PRO A 40 -10.88 -11.83 6.27
C PRO A 40 -10.20 -12.91 5.41
N HIS A 41 -10.68 -13.11 4.19
CA HIS A 41 -10.14 -14.06 3.22
C HIS A 41 -9.09 -13.47 2.27
N PHE A 42 -8.87 -12.15 2.28
CA PHE A 42 -7.89 -11.49 1.43
C PHE A 42 -6.76 -10.91 2.27
N ARG A 43 -5.52 -11.22 1.88
CA ARG A 43 -4.33 -10.67 2.52
C ARG A 43 -3.83 -9.46 1.73
N PHE A 44 -3.29 -8.49 2.45
CA PHE A 44 -2.71 -7.29 1.86
C PHE A 44 -1.32 -7.10 2.42
N ASP A 45 -0.33 -7.21 1.55
CA ASP A 45 1.07 -6.99 1.87
C ASP A 45 1.59 -5.76 1.16
N MET A 46 2.75 -5.30 1.60
CA MET A 46 3.38 -4.09 1.12
C MET A 46 4.84 -4.36 0.80
N ILE A 47 5.29 -3.87 -0.36
CA ILE A 47 6.69 -3.88 -0.78
C ILE A 47 7.21 -2.46 -0.98
N PRO A 48 8.52 -2.21 -0.84
CA PRO A 48 9.12 -0.94 -1.20
C PRO A 48 8.86 -0.62 -2.68
N ASP A 49 8.59 0.65 -3.00
CA ASP A 49 8.46 1.10 -4.41
C ASP A 49 9.81 1.31 -5.11
N GLY A 50 10.92 1.19 -4.38
CA GLY A 50 12.26 1.43 -4.90
C GLY A 50 12.53 2.91 -5.22
N LEU A 51 11.63 3.81 -4.83
CA LEU A 51 11.81 5.24 -4.99
C LEU A 51 12.58 5.81 -3.79
N PRO A 52 13.39 6.87 -4.00
CA PRO A 52 13.96 7.61 -2.89
C PRO A 52 12.84 8.15 -1.98
N PRO A 53 13.05 8.24 -0.66
CA PRO A 53 12.07 8.79 0.26
C PRO A 53 11.62 10.18 -0.23
N SER A 54 10.32 10.36 -0.47
CA SER A 54 9.78 11.64 -0.96
C SER A 54 10.03 12.80 0.00
N ASP A 55 10.29 12.51 1.28
CA ASP A 55 10.65 13.49 2.33
C ASP A 55 12.16 13.60 2.53
N ALA A 56 12.96 13.40 1.47
CA ALA A 56 14.30 13.95 1.44
C ALA A 56 14.20 15.48 1.32
N THR A 57 13.88 16.16 2.42
CA THR A 57 14.35 17.53 2.61
C THR A 57 15.87 17.45 2.48
N PRO A 58 16.49 18.00 1.41
CA PRO A 58 17.92 18.15 1.45
C PRO A 58 18.23 18.97 2.71
N PRO A 59 19.20 18.57 3.55
CA PRO A 59 19.62 19.42 4.64
C PRO A 59 19.93 20.78 4.02
N ARG A 60 19.16 21.81 4.40
CA ARG A 60 19.47 23.20 4.05
C ARG A 60 20.76 23.54 4.79
N THR A 61 21.91 23.13 4.24
CA THR A 61 23.18 23.73 4.58
C THR A 61 23.13 25.11 3.95
N SER A 62 22.70 26.10 4.72
CA SER A 62 22.96 27.49 4.40
C SER A 62 24.48 27.68 4.30
N PRO A 63 25.02 28.19 3.18
CA PRO A 63 26.39 28.65 3.20
C PRO A 63 26.42 29.89 4.08
N ARG A 64 27.08 29.79 5.24
CA ARG A 64 27.53 30.98 5.97
C ARG A 64 28.57 31.66 5.10
N SER A 65 28.25 32.84 4.61
CA SER A 65 29.20 33.89 4.24
C SER A 65 28.78 35.16 4.93
#